data_AF-A0A6P0XVW9-F1
#
_entry.id   AF-A0A6P0XVW9-F1
#
_cell.length_a   1.000
_cell.length_b   1.000
_cell.length_c   1.000
_cell.angle_alpha   90.00
_cell.angle_beta   90.00
_cell.angle_gamma   90.00
#
_symmetry.space_group_name_H-M   'P 1'
#
loop_
_entity.id
_entity.type
_entity.pdbx_description
1 polymer ?
#
loop_
_entity_poly.entity_id
_entity_poly.type
_entity_poly.pdbx_seq_one_letter_code
_entity_poly.pdbx_strand_id
1 'polypeptide(L)'
;FDVPLHYNFYYASKSGGNYDLRSILDGTMMQQRPTHAVTFVENHDSQPLQALESPVEPWFKPLAYALILLRQEGYPCIFYGDYYGAEYEDYGRDGNRYKIVLPSHRWLLDKFLYARRNYAYGPQYDYFDHYDTIGWTRLGNAEHPKAMAVIMSDRHSGHKWMEVGKPHAKFTDITEHVKTPVQTNQWGWAEFHCQAGSVSVWIEEEC
;
A
#
# COMPACT_ATOMS: atom_id res chain seq x y z
N PHE A 1 16.39 8.05 -3.60
CA PHE A 1 15.18 7.26 -3.88
C PHE A 1 15.43 5.81 -3.47
N ASP A 2 14.42 5.15 -2.91
CA ASP A 2 14.48 3.76 -2.48
C ASP A 2 14.25 2.80 -3.65
N VAL A 3 15.25 2.72 -4.53
CA VAL A 3 15.22 1.84 -5.72
C VAL A 3 15.05 0.36 -5.36
N PRO A 4 15.69 -0.18 -4.29
CA PRO A 4 15.42 -1.55 -3.86
C PRO A 4 13.95 -1.83 -3.56
N LEU A 5 13.26 -0.90 -2.88
CA LEU A 5 11.82 -1.06 -2.58
C LEU A 5 10.97 -1.09 -3.86
N HIS A 6 11.28 -0.24 -4.85
CA HIS A 6 10.62 -0.29 -6.15
C HIS A 6 10.79 -1.66 -6.82
N TYR A 7 11.99 -2.23 -6.82
CA TYR A 7 12.21 -3.57 -7.38
C TYR A 7 11.47 -4.67 -6.61
N ASN A 8 11.37 -4.58 -5.28
CA ASN A 8 10.55 -5.50 -4.49
C ASN A 8 9.08 -5.47 -4.96
N PHE A 9 8.52 -4.28 -5.20
CA PHE A 9 7.17 -4.15 -5.77
C PHE A 9 7.05 -4.72 -7.19
N TYR A 10 8.03 -4.45 -8.04
CA TYR A 10 8.08 -4.98 -9.39
C TYR A 10 8.04 -6.52 -9.37
N TYR A 11 8.93 -7.17 -8.61
CA TYR A 11 8.99 -8.62 -8.53
C TYR A 11 7.74 -9.23 -7.87
N ALA A 12 7.22 -8.62 -6.81
CA ALA A 12 5.98 -9.06 -6.18
C ALA A 12 4.81 -9.04 -7.18
N SER A 13 4.67 -7.95 -7.93
CA SER A 13 3.61 -7.80 -8.93
C SER A 13 3.69 -8.84 -10.06
N LYS A 14 4.89 -9.33 -10.39
CA LYS A 14 5.13 -10.34 -11.42
C LYS A 14 5.06 -11.79 -10.93
N SER A 15 4.91 -12.00 -9.63
CA SER A 15 4.96 -13.34 -9.02
C SER A 15 3.63 -14.10 -9.07
N GLY A 16 2.53 -13.41 -9.39
CA GLY A 16 1.18 -14.00 -9.37
C GLY A 16 0.77 -14.54 -7.99
N GLY A 17 1.16 -13.85 -6.91
CA GLY A 17 0.87 -14.26 -5.53
C GLY A 17 1.79 -15.36 -5.01
N ASN A 18 3.05 -15.42 -5.46
CA ASN A 18 4.05 -16.36 -4.96
C ASN A 18 5.28 -15.64 -4.36
N TYR A 19 5.20 -14.31 -4.23
CA TYR A 19 6.22 -13.53 -3.55
C TYR A 19 5.98 -13.61 -2.04
N ASP A 20 7.05 -13.74 -1.26
CA ASP A 20 6.92 -13.75 0.20
C ASP A 20 6.79 -12.31 0.71
N LEU A 21 5.56 -11.84 0.95
CA LEU A 21 5.31 -10.46 1.40
C LEU A 21 5.96 -10.12 2.74
N ARG A 22 6.36 -11.11 3.55
CA ARG A 22 7.14 -10.86 4.78
C ARG A 22 8.47 -10.18 4.47
N SER A 23 9.01 -10.42 3.27
CA SER A 23 10.29 -9.89 2.79
C SER A 23 10.18 -8.62 1.94
N ILE A 24 8.97 -8.05 1.78
CA ILE A 24 8.75 -6.91 0.87
C ILE A 24 9.59 -5.66 1.21
N LEU A 25 10.02 -5.52 2.47
CA LEU A 25 10.86 -4.42 2.96
C LEU A 25 12.34 -4.79 3.05
N ASP A 26 12.74 -6.03 2.76
CA ASP A 26 14.11 -6.48 2.94
C ASP A 26 15.07 -5.81 1.97
N GLY A 27 16.21 -5.37 2.50
CA GLY A 27 17.25 -4.71 1.71
C GLY A 27 16.90 -3.28 1.27
N THR A 28 15.79 -2.72 1.78
CA THR A 28 15.31 -1.39 1.38
C THR A 28 15.92 -0.26 2.21
N MET A 29 16.00 0.93 1.62
CA MET A 29 16.41 2.12 2.37
C MET A 29 15.36 2.49 3.43
N MET A 30 14.08 2.22 3.17
CA MET A 30 12.99 2.40 4.13
C MET A 30 13.21 1.58 5.40
N GLN A 31 13.64 0.31 5.27
CA GLN A 31 13.95 -0.56 6.41
C GLN A 31 15.22 -0.11 7.15
N GLN A 32 16.28 0.26 6.42
CA GLN A 32 17.60 0.50 7.02
C GLN A 32 17.84 1.94 7.46
N ARG A 33 17.35 2.92 6.70
CA ARG A 33 17.58 4.36 6.88
C ARG A 33 16.31 5.15 6.51
N PRO A 34 15.20 4.95 7.25
CA PRO A 34 13.88 5.48 6.90
C PRO A 34 13.86 7.00 6.68
N THR A 35 14.65 7.76 7.43
CA THR A 35 14.74 9.24 7.31
C THR A 35 15.47 9.72 6.05
N HIS A 36 16.16 8.83 5.34
CA HIS A 36 16.88 9.11 4.09
C HIS A 36 16.26 8.39 2.88
N ALA A 37 15.09 7.78 3.06
CA ALA A 37 14.41 7.01 2.04
C ALA A 37 13.28 7.84 1.42
N VAL A 38 13.46 8.28 0.16
CA VAL A 38 12.33 8.73 -0.67
C VAL A 38 11.76 7.49 -1.36
N THR A 39 10.64 7.00 -0.86
CA THR A 39 9.97 5.77 -1.34
C THR A 39 9.03 6.11 -2.50
N PHE A 40 8.98 5.24 -3.51
CA PHE A 40 8.17 5.45 -4.70
C PHE A 40 7.75 4.11 -5.28
N VAL A 41 6.62 4.08 -6.01
CA VAL A 41 6.15 2.88 -6.73
C VAL A 41 6.65 2.87 -8.17
N GLU A 42 6.59 4.02 -8.82
CA GLU A 42 6.93 4.18 -10.24
C GLU A 42 7.56 5.57 -10.48
N ASN A 43 8.31 5.73 -11.56
CA ASN A 43 8.74 7.02 -12.06
C ASN A 43 8.78 7.04 -13.60
N HIS A 44 9.29 8.13 -14.17
CA HIS A 44 9.40 8.28 -15.62
C HIS A 44 10.45 7.38 -16.27
N ASP A 45 11.43 6.86 -15.51
CA ASP A 45 12.44 5.93 -16.03
C ASP A 45 11.96 4.47 -16.01
N SER A 46 11.04 4.12 -15.08
CA SER A 46 10.59 2.75 -14.84
C SER A 46 9.29 2.36 -15.55
N GLN A 47 8.54 3.34 -16.06
CA GLN A 47 7.34 3.09 -16.87
C GLN A 47 7.68 2.34 -18.19
N PRO A 48 6.68 1.75 -18.88
CA PRO A 48 6.93 0.97 -20.09
C PRO A 48 7.72 1.71 -21.19
N LEU A 49 8.58 0.97 -21.88
CA LEU A 49 9.40 1.48 -23.00
C LEU A 49 10.39 2.60 -22.64
N GLN A 50 10.75 2.76 -21.37
CA GLN A 50 11.75 3.74 -20.91
C GLN A 50 13.08 3.09 -20.50
N ALA A 51 14.09 3.91 -20.20
CA ALA A 51 15.48 3.46 -20.04
C ALA A 51 15.68 2.39 -18.95
N LEU A 52 14.91 2.46 -17.87
CA LEU A 52 14.98 1.55 -16.73
C LEU A 52 13.66 0.78 -16.56
N GLU A 53 13.00 0.42 -17.67
CA GLU A 53 11.71 -0.26 -17.69
C GLU A 53 11.62 -1.42 -16.68
N SER A 54 10.79 -1.19 -15.65
CA SER A 54 10.46 -2.16 -14.59
C SER A 54 9.07 -1.83 -14.00
N PRO A 55 8.02 -1.81 -14.83
CA PRO A 55 6.70 -1.33 -14.41
C PRO A 55 6.06 -2.28 -13.39
N VAL A 56 5.60 -1.73 -12.28
CA VAL A 56 4.77 -2.47 -11.31
C VAL A 56 3.41 -2.76 -11.94
N GLU A 57 2.92 -3.99 -11.88
CA GLU A 57 1.64 -4.31 -12.53
C GLU A 57 0.45 -3.57 -11.87
N PRO A 58 -0.56 -3.14 -12.67
CA PRO A 58 -1.66 -2.31 -12.16
C PRO A 58 -2.40 -2.89 -10.96
N TRP A 59 -2.54 -4.22 -10.87
CA TRP A 59 -3.24 -4.87 -9.75
C TRP A 59 -2.47 -4.71 -8.42
N PHE A 60 -1.14 -4.64 -8.45
CA PHE A 60 -0.30 -4.53 -7.27
C PHE A 60 -0.01 -3.08 -6.87
N LYS A 61 -0.18 -2.11 -7.79
CA LYS A 61 0.07 -0.68 -7.51
C LYS A 61 -0.64 -0.18 -6.24
N PRO A 62 -1.94 -0.47 -6.00
CA PRO A 62 -2.58 -0.07 -4.76
C PRO A 62 -1.93 -0.63 -3.50
N LEU A 63 -1.44 -1.88 -3.52
CA LEU A 63 -0.75 -2.50 -2.38
C LEU A 63 0.59 -1.80 -2.12
N ALA A 64 1.36 -1.55 -3.19
CA ALA A 64 2.63 -0.82 -3.11
C ALA A 64 2.44 0.62 -2.60
N TYR A 65 1.39 1.32 -3.07
CA TYR A 65 1.08 2.66 -2.59
C TYR A 65 0.64 2.68 -1.13
N ALA A 66 -0.13 1.69 -0.68
CA ALA A 66 -0.48 1.58 0.74
C ALA A 66 0.77 1.42 1.62
N LEU A 67 1.74 0.60 1.21
CA LEU A 67 3.02 0.43 1.93
C LEU A 67 3.78 1.75 2.09
N ILE A 68 3.94 2.53 1.02
CA ILE A 68 4.71 3.79 1.10
C ILE A 68 3.91 4.94 1.76
N LEU A 69 2.58 4.98 1.60
CA LEU A 69 1.75 6.09 2.08
C LEU A 69 1.24 5.92 3.51
N LEU A 70 1.02 4.70 4.00
CA LEU A 70 0.29 4.49 5.25
C LEU A 70 1.16 3.97 6.40
N ARG A 71 2.41 3.62 6.10
CA ARG A 71 3.44 3.34 7.11
C ARG A 71 4.09 4.62 7.62
N GLN A 72 4.72 4.53 8.79
CA GLN A 72 5.43 5.63 9.43
C GLN A 72 6.78 5.95 8.77
N GLU A 73 7.43 4.95 8.15
CA GLU A 73 8.76 5.10 7.58
C GLU A 73 8.74 5.75 6.18
N GLY A 74 9.85 6.41 5.83
CA GLY A 74 10.07 6.94 4.49
C GLY A 74 9.33 8.24 4.17
N TYR A 75 9.80 8.89 3.11
CA TYR A 75 9.13 10.01 2.47
C TYR A 75 8.51 9.53 1.15
N PRO A 76 7.20 9.22 1.11
CA PRO A 76 6.56 8.72 -0.09
C PRO A 76 6.43 9.78 -1.18
N CYS A 77 6.64 9.35 -2.42
CA CYS A 77 6.44 10.10 -3.65
C CYS A 77 5.40 9.41 -4.52
N ILE A 78 4.39 10.17 -4.97
CA ILE A 78 3.36 9.67 -5.88
C ILE A 78 3.76 10.00 -7.31
N PHE A 79 3.66 9.02 -8.20
CA PHE A 79 3.92 9.22 -9.62
C PHE A 79 2.72 9.84 -10.33
N TYR A 80 2.98 10.86 -11.16
CA TYR A 80 1.95 11.53 -11.94
C TYR A 80 1.17 10.56 -12.84
N GLY A 81 1.88 9.64 -13.53
CA GLY A 81 1.25 8.68 -14.45
C GLY A 81 0.35 7.66 -13.74
N ASP A 82 0.63 7.35 -12.47
CA ASP A 82 -0.26 6.47 -11.68
C ASP A 82 -1.43 7.23 -11.10
N TYR A 83 -1.24 8.50 -10.76
CA TYR A 83 -2.32 9.33 -10.24
C TYR A 83 -3.31 9.69 -11.35
N TYR A 84 -2.87 10.28 -12.46
CA TYR A 84 -3.76 10.74 -13.52
C TYR A 84 -4.00 9.72 -14.64
N GLY A 85 -3.23 8.63 -14.67
CA GLY A 85 -3.11 7.82 -15.88
C GLY A 85 -2.19 8.49 -16.90
N ALA A 86 -1.83 7.75 -17.95
CA ALA A 86 -1.07 8.29 -19.08
C ALA A 86 -1.36 7.49 -20.35
N GLU A 87 -1.25 8.14 -21.50
CA GLU A 87 -1.33 7.49 -22.81
C GLU A 87 -0.24 8.07 -23.71
N TYR A 88 0.59 7.19 -24.29
CA TYR A 88 1.69 7.58 -25.18
C TYR A 88 2.03 6.44 -26.16
N GLU A 89 2.80 6.76 -27.19
CA GLU A 89 3.37 5.78 -28.10
C GLU A 89 4.90 5.86 -28.05
N ASP A 90 5.56 4.72 -28.00
CA ASP A 90 7.03 4.64 -28.05
C ASP A 90 7.49 3.38 -28.80
N TYR A 91 8.81 3.27 -29.02
CA TYR A 91 9.43 2.16 -29.72
C TYR A 91 9.87 1.07 -28.74
N GLY A 92 9.47 -0.17 -29.02
CA GLY A 92 9.99 -1.35 -28.36
C GLY A 92 11.43 -1.64 -28.76
N ARG A 93 12.08 -2.52 -28.00
CA ARG A 93 13.43 -3.02 -28.32
C ARG A 93 13.49 -3.79 -29.65
N ASP A 94 12.35 -4.19 -30.19
CA ASP A 94 12.20 -4.84 -31.48
C ASP A 94 12.02 -3.84 -32.65
N GLY A 95 12.04 -2.54 -32.36
CA GLY A 95 11.88 -1.46 -33.34
C GLY A 95 10.43 -1.18 -33.75
N ASN A 96 9.45 -1.90 -33.19
CA ASN A 96 8.04 -1.66 -33.46
C ASN A 96 7.48 -0.56 -32.55
N ARG A 97 6.45 0.15 -33.03
CA ARG A 97 5.73 1.16 -32.23
C ARG A 97 4.62 0.50 -31.43
N TYR A 98 4.53 0.86 -30.16
CA TYR A 98 3.50 0.39 -29.25
C TYR A 98 2.78 1.55 -28.60
N LYS A 99 1.47 1.39 -28.45
CA LYS A 99 0.64 2.28 -27.65
C LYS A 99 0.62 1.77 -26.21
N ILE A 100 1.00 2.64 -25.28
CA ILE A 100 0.97 2.38 -23.84
C ILE A 100 -0.19 3.16 -23.23
N VAL A 101 -0.95 2.46 -22.37
CA VAL A 101 -2.01 3.05 -21.56
C VAL A 101 -1.74 2.68 -20.10
N LEU A 102 -1.46 3.70 -19.28
CA LEU A 102 -1.34 3.55 -17.83
C LEU A 102 -2.69 3.90 -17.19
N PRO A 103 -3.33 2.96 -16.48
CA PRO A 103 -4.58 3.24 -15.79
C PRO A 103 -4.34 4.24 -14.64
N SER A 104 -5.31 5.12 -14.42
CA SER A 104 -5.33 5.96 -13.23
C SER A 104 -5.71 5.15 -12.00
N HIS A 105 -4.95 5.32 -10.92
CA HIS A 105 -5.22 4.79 -9.59
C HIS A 105 -5.77 5.85 -8.63
N ARG A 106 -6.15 7.03 -9.14
CA ARG A 106 -6.60 8.20 -8.36
C ARG A 106 -7.62 7.86 -7.28
N TRP A 107 -8.61 7.03 -7.61
CA TRP A 107 -9.70 6.72 -6.69
C TRP A 107 -9.23 6.07 -5.38
N LEU A 108 -8.24 5.17 -5.42
CA LEU A 108 -7.61 4.61 -4.22
C LEU A 108 -6.57 5.55 -3.62
N LEU A 109 -5.79 6.23 -4.46
CA LEU A 109 -4.76 7.17 -3.99
C LEU A 109 -5.36 8.33 -3.19
N ASP A 110 -6.51 8.87 -3.59
CA ASP A 110 -7.20 9.92 -2.85
C ASP A 110 -7.62 9.43 -1.45
N LYS A 111 -8.06 8.17 -1.33
CA LYS A 111 -8.39 7.54 -0.04
C LYS A 111 -7.14 7.34 0.82
N PHE A 112 -6.04 6.88 0.24
CA PHE A 112 -4.78 6.69 0.96
C PHE A 112 -4.18 8.03 1.40
N LEU A 113 -4.26 9.08 0.57
CA LEU A 113 -3.85 10.43 0.94
C LEU A 113 -4.71 10.99 2.08
N TYR A 114 -6.02 10.76 2.04
CA TYR A 114 -6.92 11.10 3.14
C TYR A 114 -6.53 10.37 4.43
N ALA A 115 -6.31 9.05 4.38
CA ALA A 115 -5.88 8.26 5.54
C ALA A 115 -4.51 8.71 6.07
N ARG A 116 -3.54 8.96 5.17
CA ARG A 116 -2.21 9.46 5.54
C ARG A 116 -2.30 10.79 6.29
N ARG A 117 -3.13 11.72 5.80
CA ARG A 117 -3.28 13.06 6.37
C ARG A 117 -4.03 13.09 7.70
N ASN A 118 -4.91 12.12 7.97
CA ASN A 118 -5.82 12.20 9.11
C ASN A 118 -5.64 11.08 10.16
N TYR A 119 -5.11 9.92 9.78
CA TYR A 119 -5.08 8.70 10.62
C TYR A 119 -3.72 8.02 10.72
N ALA A 120 -2.80 8.22 9.77
CA ALA A 120 -1.48 7.56 9.77
C ALA A 120 -0.48 8.20 10.75
N TYR A 121 -0.86 8.29 12.02
CA TYR A 121 -0.11 8.93 13.09
C TYR A 121 0.08 7.99 14.28
N GLY A 122 1.03 8.36 15.14
CA GLY A 122 1.30 7.62 16.37
C GLY A 122 1.99 6.27 16.15
N PRO A 123 2.03 5.45 17.21
CA PRO A 123 2.66 4.13 17.21
C PRO A 123 2.18 3.26 16.05
N GLN A 124 3.09 2.46 15.52
CA GLN A 124 2.81 1.46 14.49
C GLN A 124 3.10 0.06 15.02
N TYR A 125 2.18 -0.88 14.75
CA TYR A 125 2.41 -2.31 14.97
C TYR A 125 2.37 -3.04 13.63
N ASP A 126 3.41 -3.81 13.35
CA ASP A 126 3.59 -4.53 12.10
C ASP A 126 3.23 -6.02 12.27
N TYR A 127 2.45 -6.54 11.33
CA TYR A 127 2.03 -7.94 11.29
C TYR A 127 2.44 -8.58 9.96
N PHE A 128 3.75 -8.73 9.79
CA PHE A 128 4.39 -9.30 8.59
C PHE A 128 4.73 -10.79 8.86
N ASP A 129 3.71 -11.55 9.23
CA ASP A 129 3.82 -12.91 9.78
C ASP A 129 3.25 -14.00 8.86
N HIS A 130 2.70 -13.63 7.69
CA HIS A 130 2.18 -14.55 6.68
C HIS A 130 2.70 -14.15 5.29
N TYR A 131 3.02 -15.15 4.47
CA TYR A 131 3.64 -14.98 3.15
C TYR A 131 2.72 -14.25 2.16
N ASP A 132 1.40 -14.50 2.19
CA ASP A 132 0.44 -13.80 1.33
C ASP A 132 -0.29 -12.62 2.01
N THR A 133 -0.33 -12.52 3.35
CA THR A 133 -1.29 -11.65 4.05
C THR A 133 -0.61 -10.87 5.17
N ILE A 134 -0.30 -9.61 4.89
CA ILE A 134 0.39 -8.72 5.83
C ILE A 134 -0.51 -7.55 6.22
N GLY A 135 -0.21 -6.93 7.35
CA GLY A 135 -0.92 -5.75 7.80
C GLY A 135 -0.13 -4.94 8.82
N TRP A 136 -0.64 -3.76 9.14
CA TRP A 136 -0.12 -2.92 10.21
C TRP A 136 -1.21 -1.99 10.72
N THR A 137 -1.01 -1.45 11.92
CA THR A 137 -1.91 -0.48 12.52
C THR A 137 -1.19 0.82 12.85
N ARG A 138 -1.93 1.92 12.91
CA ARG A 138 -1.49 3.24 13.35
C ARG A 138 -2.46 3.71 14.43
N LEU A 139 -1.97 3.90 15.65
CA LEU A 139 -2.84 4.05 16.84
C LEU A 139 -3.38 5.48 17.05
N GLY A 140 -2.91 6.44 16.25
CA GLY A 140 -3.15 7.86 16.48
C GLY A 140 -2.24 8.46 17.55
N ASN A 141 -2.27 9.78 17.67
CA ASN A 141 -1.54 10.56 18.66
C ASN A 141 -2.42 11.68 19.24
N ALA A 142 -1.85 12.61 20.01
CA ALA A 142 -2.63 13.68 20.64
C ALA A 142 -3.34 14.62 19.64
N GLU A 143 -2.75 14.86 18.47
CA GLU A 143 -3.31 15.75 17.43
C GLU A 143 -4.28 15.01 16.49
N HIS A 144 -4.01 13.72 16.26
CA HIS A 144 -4.75 12.82 15.41
C HIS A 144 -5.12 11.57 16.21
N PRO A 145 -6.13 11.64 17.10
CA PRO A 145 -6.37 10.59 18.09
C PRO A 145 -6.95 9.30 17.51
N LYS A 146 -7.46 9.32 16.28
CA LYS A 146 -8.11 8.18 15.65
C LYS A 146 -7.11 7.17 15.11
N ALA A 147 -7.47 5.89 15.22
CA ALA A 147 -6.63 4.80 14.72
C ALA A 147 -7.00 4.36 13.29
N MET A 148 -6.06 3.68 12.64
CA MET A 148 -6.19 3.03 11.35
C MET A 148 -5.57 1.63 11.40
N ALA A 149 -6.16 0.69 10.64
CA ALA A 149 -5.57 -0.61 10.35
C ALA A 149 -5.52 -0.83 8.83
N VAL A 150 -4.39 -1.32 8.33
CA VAL A 150 -4.20 -1.68 6.92
C VAL A 150 -3.96 -3.17 6.85
N ILE A 151 -4.68 -3.85 5.98
CA ILE A 151 -4.46 -5.27 5.67
C ILE A 151 -4.49 -5.46 4.16
N MET A 152 -3.55 -6.25 3.66
CA MET A 152 -3.48 -6.59 2.24
C MET A 152 -3.15 -8.06 2.04
N SER A 153 -3.49 -8.56 0.85
CA SER A 153 -2.98 -9.83 0.36
C SER A 153 -2.71 -9.81 -1.13
N ASP A 154 -1.64 -10.47 -1.57
CA ASP A 154 -1.25 -10.56 -2.98
C ASP A 154 -1.86 -11.78 -3.71
N ARG A 155 -2.63 -12.62 -3.00
CA ARG A 155 -3.20 -13.86 -3.57
C ARG A 155 -4.64 -14.13 -3.18
N HIS A 156 -4.88 -14.58 -1.95
CA HIS A 156 -6.19 -15.00 -1.46
C HIS A 156 -6.82 -13.92 -0.57
N SER A 157 -8.12 -14.02 -0.26
CA SER A 157 -8.70 -13.13 0.74
C SER A 157 -8.01 -13.34 2.09
N GLY A 158 -7.72 -12.24 2.76
CA GLY A 158 -6.95 -12.23 4.00
C GLY A 158 -7.81 -11.79 5.18
N HIS A 159 -7.50 -12.32 6.36
CA HIS A 159 -7.98 -11.78 7.62
C HIS A 159 -6.84 -11.80 8.64
N LYS A 160 -6.86 -10.85 9.57
CA LYS A 160 -5.86 -10.79 10.64
C LYS A 160 -6.39 -10.07 11.87
N TRP A 161 -6.17 -10.68 13.03
CA TRP A 161 -6.32 -9.98 14.31
C TRP A 161 -5.18 -8.97 14.49
N MET A 162 -5.53 -7.70 14.61
CA MET A 162 -4.57 -6.62 14.83
C MET A 162 -5.04 -5.68 15.94
N GLU A 163 -4.08 -5.13 16.67
CA GLU A 163 -4.30 -4.19 17.77
C GLU A 163 -4.35 -2.75 17.26
N VAL A 164 -5.39 -2.03 17.65
CA VAL A 164 -5.53 -0.58 17.40
C VAL A 164 -5.64 0.22 18.70
N GLY A 165 -5.65 -0.44 19.87
CA GLY A 165 -5.67 0.22 21.18
C GLY A 165 -6.94 1.03 21.47
N LYS A 166 -8.02 0.80 20.71
CA LYS A 166 -9.32 1.49 20.85
C LYS A 166 -10.40 0.49 21.26
N PRO A 167 -10.77 0.38 22.54
CA PRO A 167 -11.81 -0.55 22.96
C PRO A 167 -13.19 -0.19 22.39
N HIS A 168 -13.94 -1.18 21.91
CA HIS A 168 -15.31 -1.03 21.39
C HIS A 168 -15.52 -0.02 20.25
N ALA A 169 -14.43 0.47 19.65
CA ALA A 169 -14.45 1.37 18.51
C ALA A 169 -14.85 0.63 17.23
N LYS A 170 -15.61 1.34 16.38
CA LYS A 170 -16.09 0.86 15.09
C LYS A 170 -15.15 1.34 13.97
N PHE A 171 -14.85 0.44 13.05
CA PHE A 171 -13.97 0.67 11.92
C PHE A 171 -14.69 0.36 10.60
N THR A 172 -14.47 1.22 9.60
CA THR A 172 -15.00 1.03 8.25
C THR A 172 -13.86 1.09 7.24
N ASP A 173 -13.91 0.22 6.23
CA ASP A 173 -12.94 0.16 5.14
C ASP A 173 -13.18 1.30 4.16
N ILE A 174 -12.30 2.31 4.17
CA ILE A 174 -12.41 3.44 3.25
C ILE A 174 -12.14 3.03 1.82
N THR A 175 -11.49 1.89 1.55
CA THR A 175 -11.31 1.40 0.18
C THR A 175 -12.61 0.84 -0.40
N GLU A 176 -13.66 0.74 0.41
CA GLU A 176 -14.98 0.29 0.00
C GLU A 176 -15.03 -1.17 -0.52
N HIS A 177 -13.93 -1.92 -0.42
CA HIS A 177 -13.82 -3.31 -0.85
C HIS A 177 -14.54 -4.27 0.12
N VAL A 178 -14.56 -3.94 1.41
CA VAL A 178 -15.34 -4.66 2.43
C VAL A 178 -16.41 -3.72 2.99
N LYS A 179 -17.68 -4.09 2.84
CA LYS A 179 -18.83 -3.23 3.23
C LYS A 179 -19.22 -3.37 4.69
N THR A 180 -18.87 -4.48 5.33
CA THR A 180 -19.24 -4.77 6.71
C THR A 180 -18.24 -4.10 7.65
N PRO A 181 -18.67 -3.18 8.53
CA PRO A 181 -17.80 -2.60 9.54
C PRO A 181 -17.30 -3.65 10.53
N VAL A 182 -16.16 -3.38 11.15
CA VAL A 182 -15.58 -4.20 12.20
C VAL A 182 -15.66 -3.44 13.53
N GLN A 183 -15.93 -4.15 14.62
CA GLN A 183 -15.86 -3.58 15.97
C GLN A 183 -14.74 -4.25 16.75
N THR A 184 -13.94 -3.42 17.41
CA THR A 184 -12.89 -3.89 18.32
C THR A 184 -13.49 -4.45 19.61
N ASN A 185 -12.81 -5.43 20.18
CA ASN A 185 -13.16 -5.97 21.49
C ASN A 185 -12.73 -5.02 22.63
N GLN A 186 -12.95 -5.46 23.87
CA GLN A 186 -12.60 -4.71 25.09
C GLN A 186 -11.09 -4.41 25.26
N TRP A 187 -10.23 -5.10 24.52
CA TRP A 187 -8.78 -4.93 24.54
C TRP A 187 -8.26 -4.07 23.38
N GLY A 188 -9.15 -3.54 22.52
CA GLY A 188 -8.76 -2.75 21.35
C GLY A 188 -8.22 -3.58 20.19
N TRP A 189 -8.59 -4.86 20.11
CA TRP A 189 -8.26 -5.77 19.01
C TRP A 189 -9.47 -6.06 18.15
N ALA A 190 -9.25 -6.24 16.85
CA ALA A 190 -10.28 -6.63 15.89
C ALA A 190 -9.70 -7.55 14.82
N GLU A 191 -10.55 -8.39 14.23
CA GLU A 191 -10.23 -9.12 13.01
C GLU A 191 -10.54 -8.24 11.80
N PHE A 192 -9.51 -7.79 11.10
CA PHE A 192 -9.64 -7.00 9.88
C PHE A 192 -9.53 -7.90 8.66
N HIS A 193 -10.20 -7.53 7.57
CA HIS A 193 -10.29 -8.34 6.36
C HIS A 193 -9.84 -7.55 5.12
N CYS A 194 -9.34 -8.25 4.10
CA CYS A 194 -9.18 -7.75 2.74
C CYS A 194 -9.61 -8.81 1.72
N GLN A 195 -9.94 -8.36 0.51
CA GLN A 195 -10.19 -9.25 -0.62
C GLN A 195 -8.89 -9.83 -1.18
N ALA A 196 -9.00 -10.84 -2.03
CA ALA A 196 -7.89 -11.43 -2.79
C ALA A 196 -7.19 -10.40 -3.67
N GLY A 197 -5.85 -10.39 -3.70
CA GLY A 197 -5.06 -9.48 -4.54
C GLY A 197 -5.38 -8.00 -4.30
N SER A 198 -5.70 -7.64 -3.05
CA SER A 198 -6.25 -6.34 -2.70
C SER A 198 -5.74 -5.83 -1.35
N VAL A 199 -6.03 -4.56 -1.07
CA VAL A 199 -5.77 -3.88 0.20
C VAL A 199 -7.05 -3.26 0.72
N SER A 200 -7.25 -3.33 2.04
CA SER A 200 -8.31 -2.64 2.77
C SER A 200 -7.68 -1.74 3.83
N VAL A 201 -8.24 -0.53 3.96
CA VAL A 201 -7.77 0.50 4.88
C VAL A 201 -8.92 0.86 5.81
N TRP A 202 -8.86 0.33 7.00
CA TRP A 202 -9.88 0.47 8.04
C TRP A 202 -9.56 1.70 8.88
N ILE A 203 -10.50 2.64 8.97
CA ILE A 203 -10.36 3.82 9.85
C ILE A 203 -11.42 3.79 10.94
N GLU A 204 -11.06 4.29 12.12
CA GLU A 204 -12.00 4.51 13.22
C GLU A 204 -13.06 5.54 12.79
N GLU A 205 -14.35 5.21 12.95
CA GLU A 205 -15.45 6.13 12.64
C GLU A 205 -15.46 7.34 13.58
N GLU A 206 -16.03 8.46 13.12
CA GLU A 206 -16.35 9.57 14.04
C GLU A 206 -17.53 9.14 14.93
N CYS A 207 -17.37 9.31 16.25
CA CYS A 207 -18.49 9.18 17.19
C CYS A 207 -19.49 10.33 17.03
#